data_AF-C7P251-F1
#
_entry.id   AF-C7P251-F1
#
_cell.length_a   1.000
_cell.length_b   1.000
_cell.length_c   1.000
_cell.angle_alpha   90.00
_cell.angle_beta   90.00
_cell.angle_gamma   90.00
#
_symmetry.space_group_name_H-M   'P 1'
#
loop_
_entity.id
_entity.type
_entity.pdbx_description
1 polymer ?
#
loop_
_entity_poly.entity_id
_entity_poly.type
_entity_poly.pdbx_seq_one_letter_code
_entity_poly.pdbx_strand_id
1 'polypeptide(L)'
;MDRAVDRDVLSAAAWLHDIGRPLERVGEIDDHDEWATAETRELLADEGVAADRIDAIAHCLRTHSIRSSSPEPESPEAKLLFDADKLDATGTVGIVRLACVVGERSGRTGTQYAHLDDASTHEATTDRPDVSLLREWARERLEQLHTPPARRLGRSRWRFMEGFFEQFESEIGVRADA
;
A
#
# COMPACT_ATOMS: atom_id res chain seq x y z
N MET A 1 25.57 10.71 -1.64
CA MET A 1 24.11 10.80 -1.47
C MET A 1 23.84 11.72 -0.30
N ASP A 2 23.87 13.04 -0.52
CA ASP A 2 23.61 13.99 0.58
C ASP A 2 22.98 15.27 0.02
N ARG A 3 21.86 15.12 -0.69
CA ARG A 3 20.92 16.22 -0.88
C ARG A 3 19.99 16.18 0.32
N ALA A 4 19.87 17.30 1.03
CA ALA A 4 18.87 17.45 2.07
C ALA A 4 17.47 17.23 1.47
N VAL A 5 16.66 16.42 2.16
CA VAL A 5 15.26 16.15 1.78
C VAL A 5 14.45 17.43 1.92
N ASP A 6 13.75 17.82 0.87
CA ASP A 6 12.77 18.92 0.95
C ASP A 6 11.53 18.42 1.68
N ARG A 7 11.35 18.90 2.92
CA ARG A 7 10.24 18.49 3.78
C ARG A 7 8.90 19.05 3.34
N ASP A 8 8.88 20.20 2.65
CA ASP A 8 7.63 20.78 2.16
C ASP A 8 7.08 19.89 1.03
N VAL A 9 7.95 19.51 0.09
CA VAL A 9 7.63 18.58 -1.00
C VAL A 9 7.15 17.24 -0.43
N LEU A 10 7.93 16.65 0.49
CA LEU A 10 7.57 15.35 1.07
C LEU A 10 6.24 15.41 1.85
N SER A 11 6.00 16.49 2.60
CA SER A 11 4.75 16.64 3.36
C SER A 11 3.55 16.79 2.43
N ALA A 12 3.65 17.65 1.41
CA ALA A 12 2.58 17.82 0.43
C ALA A 12 2.28 16.50 -0.30
N ALA A 13 3.32 15.80 -0.73
CA ALA A 13 3.16 14.50 -1.39
C ALA A 13 2.52 13.46 -0.45
N ALA A 14 2.89 13.43 0.83
CA ALA A 14 2.26 12.53 1.80
C ALA A 14 0.76 12.81 2.00
N TRP A 15 0.35 14.08 2.02
CA TRP A 15 -1.07 14.45 2.08
C TRP A 15 -1.84 14.11 0.81
N LEU A 16 -1.20 14.22 -0.35
CA LEU A 16 -1.86 14.18 -1.64
C LEU A 16 -1.77 12.83 -2.37
N HIS A 17 -0.91 11.89 -1.95
CA HIS A 17 -0.65 10.67 -2.73
C HIS A 17 -1.89 9.85 -3.06
N ASP A 18 -2.85 9.76 -2.14
CA ASP A 18 -4.04 8.91 -2.25
C ASP A 18 -5.33 9.68 -2.59
N ILE A 19 -5.26 10.96 -3.01
CA ILE A 19 -6.47 11.78 -3.25
C ILE A 19 -7.41 11.21 -4.32
N GLY A 20 -6.87 10.46 -5.28
CA GLY A 20 -7.67 9.77 -6.31
C GLY A 20 -8.29 8.45 -5.84
N ARG A 21 -7.86 7.88 -4.70
CA ARG A 21 -8.30 6.55 -4.23
C ARG A 21 -9.83 6.43 -4.11
N PRO A 22 -10.58 7.42 -3.59
CA PRO A 22 -12.04 7.32 -3.52
C PRO A 22 -12.70 7.18 -4.89
N LEU A 23 -12.22 7.91 -5.90
CA LEU A 23 -12.73 7.87 -7.28
C LEU A 23 -12.42 6.51 -7.93
N GLU A 24 -11.21 6.01 -7.73
CA GLU A 24 -10.79 4.70 -8.22
C GLU A 24 -11.64 3.58 -7.62
N ARG A 25 -11.97 3.67 -6.33
CA ARG A 25 -12.80 2.67 -5.64
C ARG A 25 -14.21 2.54 -6.19
N VAL A 26 -14.76 3.61 -6.76
CA VAL A 26 -16.10 3.64 -7.39
C VAL A 26 -16.05 3.48 -8.91
N GLY A 27 -14.85 3.33 -9.49
CA GLY A 27 -14.65 3.11 -10.93
C GLY A 27 -14.81 4.37 -11.79
N GLU A 28 -14.70 5.56 -11.21
CA GLU A 28 -14.70 6.83 -11.96
C GLU A 28 -13.36 7.09 -12.66
N ILE A 29 -12.27 6.52 -12.13
CA ILE A 29 -10.93 6.55 -12.71
C ILE A 29 -10.28 5.16 -12.58
N ASP A 30 -9.32 4.85 -13.46
CA ASP A 30 -8.62 3.56 -13.45
C ASP A 30 -7.32 3.58 -12.61
N ASP A 31 -6.67 4.74 -12.54
CA ASP A 31 -5.36 4.90 -11.89
C ASP A 31 -5.30 6.15 -11.02
N HIS A 32 -5.43 5.95 -9.70
CA HIS A 32 -5.33 7.03 -8.73
C HIS A 32 -3.95 7.71 -8.69
N ASP A 33 -2.86 7.03 -9.06
CA ASP A 33 -1.51 7.61 -9.04
C ASP A 33 -1.39 8.66 -10.16
N GLU A 34 -1.82 8.26 -11.36
CA GLU A 34 -1.85 9.14 -12.54
C GLU A 34 -2.83 10.30 -12.35
N TRP A 35 -4.04 10.01 -11.87
CA TRP A 35 -5.04 11.04 -11.63
C TRP A 35 -4.59 12.03 -10.54
N ALA A 36 -4.10 11.54 -9.39
CA ALA A 36 -3.61 12.40 -8.32
C ALA A 36 -2.46 13.29 -8.80
N THR A 37 -1.60 12.77 -9.68
CA THR A 37 -0.51 13.53 -10.29
C THR A 37 -1.04 14.69 -11.14
N ALA A 38 -2.05 14.46 -11.98
CA ALA A 38 -2.66 15.50 -12.81
C ALA A 38 -3.40 16.53 -11.95
N GLU A 39 -4.28 16.07 -11.05
CA GLU A 39 -5.07 16.92 -10.17
C GLU A 39 -4.19 17.81 -9.28
N THR A 40 -3.15 17.24 -8.67
CA THR A 40 -2.24 17.99 -7.79
C THR A 40 -1.49 19.09 -8.52
N ARG A 41 -1.19 18.91 -9.81
CA ARG A 41 -0.54 19.96 -10.61
C ARG A 41 -1.44 21.18 -10.76
N GLU A 42 -2.72 20.96 -11.01
CA GLU A 42 -3.71 22.03 -11.15
C GLU A 42 -3.95 22.72 -9.80
N LEU A 43 -4.27 21.95 -8.75
CA LEU A 43 -4.54 22.47 -7.41
C LEU A 43 -3.38 23.33 -6.85
N LEU A 44 -2.13 22.87 -7.01
CA LEU A 44 -0.98 23.62 -6.48
C LEU A 44 -0.60 24.82 -7.36
N ALA A 45 -0.85 24.76 -8.67
CA ALA A 45 -0.63 25.90 -9.55
C ALA A 45 -1.59 27.05 -9.23
N ASP A 46 -2.86 26.74 -8.93
CA ASP A 46 -3.87 27.71 -8.53
C ASP A 46 -3.52 28.42 -7.20
N GLU A 47 -2.82 27.72 -6.30
CA GLU A 47 -2.29 28.27 -5.05
C GLU A 47 -0.93 28.99 -5.22
N GLY A 48 -0.43 29.12 -6.45
CA GLY A 48 0.81 29.84 -6.75
C GLY A 48 2.09 29.11 -6.31
N VAL A 49 2.06 27.79 -6.15
CA VAL A 49 3.24 26.99 -5.83
C VAL A 49 4.21 26.98 -7.01
N ALA A 50 5.51 27.09 -6.73
CA ALA A 50 6.54 27.10 -7.76
C ALA A 50 6.54 25.78 -8.56
N ALA A 51 6.69 25.89 -9.89
CA ALA A 51 6.57 24.76 -10.81
C ALA A 51 7.57 23.62 -10.51
N ASP A 52 8.78 23.94 -10.05
CA ASP A 52 9.79 22.96 -9.66
C ASP A 52 9.39 22.15 -8.42
N ARG A 53 8.70 22.77 -7.45
CA ARG A 53 8.10 22.06 -6.30
C ARG A 53 6.92 21.20 -6.73
N ILE A 54 6.07 21.72 -7.62
CA ILE A 54 4.95 20.94 -8.19
C ILE A 54 5.47 19.69 -8.90
N ASP A 55 6.51 19.82 -9.73
CA ASP A 55 7.14 18.70 -10.43
C ASP A 55 7.70 17.66 -9.46
N ALA A 56 8.35 18.10 -8.38
CA ALA A 56 8.88 17.21 -7.36
C ALA A 56 7.76 16.46 -6.60
N ILE A 57 6.65 17.12 -6.27
CA ILE A 57 5.48 16.50 -5.62
C ILE A 57 4.82 15.51 -6.58
N ALA A 58 4.58 15.93 -7.83
CA ALA A 58 4.01 15.10 -8.88
C ALA A 58 4.82 13.82 -9.12
N HIS A 59 6.16 13.90 -9.09
CA HIS A 59 7.03 12.71 -9.17
C HIS A 59 6.81 11.74 -8.00
N CYS A 60 6.71 12.27 -6.78
CA CYS A 60 6.44 11.45 -5.60
C CYS A 60 5.08 10.72 -5.73
N LEU A 61 4.04 11.44 -6.16
CA LEU A 61 2.71 10.87 -6.41
C LEU A 61 2.75 9.80 -7.51
N ARG A 62 3.36 10.08 -8.66
CA ARG A 62 3.34 9.16 -9.80
C ARG A 62 4.03 7.82 -9.51
N THR A 63 5.02 7.83 -8.61
CA THR A 63 5.91 6.71 -8.32
C THR A 63 5.59 5.96 -7.02
N HIS A 64 4.58 6.38 -6.24
CA HIS A 64 4.40 5.84 -4.88
C HIS A 64 3.78 4.43 -4.83
N SER A 65 3.28 3.90 -5.94
CA SER A 65 2.50 2.66 -6.01
C SER A 65 3.28 1.50 -6.61
N ILE A 66 2.86 0.28 -6.29
CA ILE A 66 3.51 -0.98 -6.73
C ILE A 66 2.96 -1.50 -8.07
N ARG A 67 2.17 -0.69 -8.79
CA ARG A 67 1.58 -1.10 -10.07
C ARG A 67 2.68 -1.24 -11.11
N SER A 68 2.45 -2.13 -12.07
CA SER A 68 3.31 -2.25 -13.26
C SER A 68 3.34 -0.97 -14.12
N SER A 69 2.31 -0.13 -14.03
CA SER A 69 2.23 1.18 -14.67
C SER A 69 2.98 2.28 -13.90
N SER A 70 3.41 2.04 -12.65
CA SER A 70 4.11 3.00 -11.82
C SER A 70 5.60 3.00 -12.13
N PRO A 71 6.20 4.16 -12.45
CA PRO A 71 7.65 4.27 -12.57
C PRO A 71 8.33 4.15 -11.20
N GLU A 72 9.62 3.83 -11.21
CA GLU A 72 10.43 3.72 -10.01
C GLU A 72 10.65 5.08 -9.32
N PRO A 73 10.58 5.15 -7.98
CA PRO A 73 10.87 6.39 -7.26
C PRO A 73 12.37 6.71 -7.32
N GLU A 74 12.71 7.82 -7.98
CA GLU A 74 14.11 8.23 -8.15
C GLU A 74 14.64 9.14 -7.02
N SER A 75 13.84 10.12 -6.60
CA SER A 75 14.23 11.14 -5.62
C SER A 75 14.22 10.63 -4.17
N PRO A 76 14.98 11.26 -3.25
CA PRO A 76 14.88 10.96 -1.83
C PRO A 76 13.46 11.09 -1.26
N GLU A 77 12.74 12.14 -1.66
CA GLU A 77 11.36 12.40 -1.26
C GLU A 77 10.42 11.30 -1.74
N ALA A 78 10.52 10.89 -3.02
CA ALA A 78 9.69 9.83 -3.58
C ALA A 78 9.95 8.47 -2.91
N LYS A 79 11.23 8.13 -2.67
CA LYS A 79 11.60 6.90 -1.96
C LYS A 79 11.08 6.88 -0.53
N LEU A 80 11.13 8.03 0.17
CA LEU A 80 10.63 8.15 1.54
C LEU A 80 9.11 8.03 1.59
N LEU A 81 8.39 8.68 0.66
CA LEU A 81 6.94 8.55 0.54
C LEU A 81 6.54 7.10 0.24
N PHE A 82 7.16 6.49 -0.77
CA PHE A 82 6.92 5.09 -1.16
C PHE A 82 7.10 4.16 0.04
N ASP A 83 8.26 4.26 0.71
CA ASP A 83 8.56 3.42 1.87
C ASP A 83 7.55 3.62 3.00
N ALA A 84 7.15 4.86 3.28
CA ALA A 84 6.20 5.17 4.33
C ALA A 84 4.82 4.56 4.04
N ASP A 85 4.32 4.67 2.80
CA ASP A 85 3.06 4.05 2.36
C ASP A 85 3.10 2.52 2.48
N LYS A 86 4.16 1.87 1.97
CA LYS A 86 4.29 0.40 2.07
C LYS A 86 4.40 -0.06 3.50
N LEU A 87 5.11 0.69 4.35
CA LEU A 87 5.19 0.39 5.76
C LEU A 87 3.82 0.49 6.41
N ASP A 88 3.02 1.53 6.17
CA ASP A 88 1.68 1.70 6.78
C ASP A 88 0.74 0.52 6.52
N ALA A 89 0.85 -0.09 5.34
CA ALA A 89 0.11 -1.31 4.98
C ALA A 89 0.68 -2.62 5.60
N THR A 90 1.64 -2.55 6.52
CA THR A 90 2.28 -3.72 7.15
C THR A 90 2.35 -3.62 8.68
N GLY A 91 2.68 -4.73 9.34
CA GLY A 91 2.69 -4.84 10.81
C GLY A 91 1.27 -4.89 11.37
N THR A 92 1.11 -4.49 12.64
CA THR A 92 -0.19 -4.55 13.33
C THR A 92 -1.26 -3.69 12.65
N VAL A 93 -0.92 -2.45 12.29
CA VAL A 93 -1.84 -1.54 11.57
C VAL A 93 -2.20 -2.12 10.20
N GLY A 94 -1.19 -2.65 9.48
CA GLY A 94 -1.38 -3.30 8.20
C GLY A 94 -2.37 -4.46 8.23
N ILE A 95 -2.27 -5.35 9.22
CA ILE A 95 -3.21 -6.48 9.37
C ILE A 95 -4.65 -5.98 9.45
N VAL A 96 -4.93 -5.00 10.32
CA VAL A 96 -6.28 -4.43 10.48
C VAL A 96 -6.75 -3.79 9.17
N ARG A 97 -5.91 -2.96 8.55
CA ARG A 97 -6.24 -2.25 7.31
C ARG A 97 -6.52 -3.21 6.15
N LEU A 98 -5.68 -4.23 5.95
CA LEU A 98 -5.84 -5.19 4.86
C LEU A 98 -7.05 -6.10 5.08
N ALA A 99 -7.36 -6.49 6.32
CA ALA A 99 -8.57 -7.23 6.63
C ALA A 99 -9.84 -6.43 6.28
N CYS A 100 -9.87 -5.13 6.58
CA CYS A 100 -10.97 -4.25 6.16
C CYS A 100 -11.09 -4.17 4.63
N VAL A 101 -9.97 -4.10 3.90
CA VAL A 101 -9.96 -4.08 2.42
C VAL A 101 -10.50 -5.38 1.84
N VAL A 102 -10.10 -6.54 2.39
CA VAL A 102 -10.66 -7.83 1.98
C VAL A 102 -12.16 -7.88 2.26
N GLY A 103 -12.60 -7.45 3.44
CA GLY A 103 -14.01 -7.36 3.78
C GLY A 103 -14.83 -6.50 2.83
N GLU A 104 -14.32 -5.32 2.48
CA GLU A 104 -14.95 -4.43 1.50
C GLU A 104 -15.07 -5.10 0.13
N ARG A 105 -14.01 -5.77 -0.34
CA ARG A 105 -14.01 -6.48 -1.64
C ARG A 105 -15.00 -7.64 -1.66
N SER A 106 -15.08 -8.43 -0.60
CA SER A 106 -16.06 -9.51 -0.45
C SER A 106 -17.50 -8.97 -0.47
N GLY A 107 -17.77 -7.86 0.24
CA GLY A 107 -19.11 -7.25 0.22
C GLY A 107 -19.58 -6.83 -1.17
N ARG A 108 -18.66 -6.38 -2.05
CA ARG A 108 -18.98 -5.98 -3.43
C ARG A 108 -19.32 -7.15 -4.35
N THR A 109 -18.90 -8.37 -4.04
CA THR A 109 -19.27 -9.58 -4.80
C THR A 109 -20.60 -10.18 -4.36
N GLY A 110 -21.36 -9.48 -3.50
CA GLY A 110 -22.65 -9.93 -2.98
C GLY A 110 -22.54 -10.95 -1.84
N THR A 111 -21.33 -11.21 -1.33
CA THR A 111 -21.13 -12.06 -0.16
C THR A 111 -21.45 -11.29 1.12
N GLN A 112 -22.19 -11.91 2.04
CA GLN A 112 -22.63 -11.25 3.28
C GLN A 112 -21.48 -11.07 4.29
N TYR A 113 -20.43 -11.88 4.18
CA TYR A 113 -19.25 -11.87 5.05
C TYR A 113 -17.97 -12.11 4.24
N ALA A 114 -16.87 -11.51 4.68
CA ALA A 114 -15.54 -11.83 4.14
C ALA A 114 -15.12 -13.24 4.59
N HIS A 115 -14.62 -14.04 3.66
CA HIS A 115 -14.04 -15.34 3.97
C HIS A 115 -12.55 -15.16 4.27
N LEU A 116 -12.17 -15.12 5.54
CA LEU A 116 -10.77 -14.96 5.96
C LEU A 116 -10.13 -16.27 6.44
N ASP A 117 -10.91 -17.34 6.55
CA ASP A 117 -10.60 -18.59 7.25
C ASP A 117 -10.69 -19.84 6.36
N ASP A 118 -10.89 -19.67 5.05
CA ASP A 118 -11.04 -20.82 4.15
C ASP A 118 -9.67 -21.42 3.80
N ALA A 119 -9.23 -22.40 4.58
CA ALA A 119 -8.03 -23.18 4.31
C ALA A 119 -8.28 -24.37 3.38
N SER A 120 -9.52 -24.61 2.96
CA SER A 120 -9.84 -25.72 2.06
C SER A 120 -9.41 -25.47 0.60
N THR A 121 -8.88 -24.28 0.32
CA THR A 121 -8.39 -23.81 -0.98
C THR A 121 -6.87 -23.97 -1.18
N HIS A 122 -6.19 -24.73 -0.32
CA HIS A 122 -4.77 -25.09 -0.50
C HIS A 122 -4.50 -25.88 -1.80
N GLU A 123 -5.53 -26.43 -2.45
CA GLU A 123 -5.47 -26.94 -3.82
C GLU A 123 -6.27 -26.03 -4.77
N ALA A 124 -5.53 -25.30 -5.62
CA ALA A 124 -6.00 -24.56 -6.79
C ALA A 124 -6.82 -23.27 -6.55
N THR A 125 -6.20 -22.14 -6.89
CA THR A 125 -6.80 -21.02 -7.66
C THR A 125 -8.28 -20.76 -7.39
N THR A 126 -8.63 -20.30 -6.20
CA THR A 126 -9.89 -19.59 -6.03
C THR A 126 -9.60 -18.10 -5.98
N ASP A 127 -10.23 -17.33 -6.86
CA ASP A 127 -10.30 -15.85 -6.84
C ASP A 127 -10.95 -15.28 -5.55
N ARG A 128 -10.93 -16.03 -4.44
CA ARG A 128 -11.55 -15.67 -3.17
C ARG A 128 -10.49 -15.06 -2.25
N PRO A 129 -10.66 -13.80 -1.84
CA PRO A 129 -9.68 -13.16 -0.99
C PRO A 129 -9.76 -13.68 0.45
N ASP A 130 -8.74 -14.41 0.89
CA ASP A 130 -8.59 -14.95 2.26
C ASP A 130 -7.37 -14.37 3.00
N VAL A 131 -7.04 -14.90 4.19
CA VAL A 131 -5.88 -14.44 4.99
C VAL A 131 -4.54 -14.63 4.27
N SER A 132 -4.44 -15.55 3.30
CA SER A 132 -3.21 -15.78 2.54
C SER A 132 -2.87 -14.59 1.65
N LEU A 133 -3.88 -13.88 1.11
CA LEU A 133 -3.68 -12.64 0.37
C LEU A 133 -3.08 -11.53 1.24
N LEU A 134 -3.49 -11.43 2.51
CA LEU A 134 -2.91 -10.45 3.43
C LEU A 134 -1.41 -10.70 3.59
N ARG A 135 -1.02 -11.98 3.71
CA ARG A 135 0.38 -12.41 3.84
C ARG A 135 1.17 -12.08 2.57
N GLU A 136 0.61 -12.37 1.39
CA GLU A 136 1.23 -12.08 0.10
C GLU A 136 1.42 -10.58 -0.13
N TRP A 137 0.36 -9.78 0.02
CA TRP A 137 0.38 -8.34 -0.17
C TRP A 137 1.34 -7.62 0.77
N ALA A 138 1.45 -8.09 2.01
CA ALA A 138 2.41 -7.55 2.96
C ALA A 138 3.85 -7.89 2.55
N ARG A 139 4.11 -9.14 2.10
CA ARG A 139 5.44 -9.55 1.63
C ARG A 139 5.88 -8.73 0.43
N GLU A 140 5.03 -8.63 -0.59
CA GLU A 140 5.29 -7.85 -1.81
C GLU A 140 5.68 -6.39 -1.48
N ARG A 141 4.94 -5.74 -0.58
CA ARG A 141 5.22 -4.36 -0.14
C ARG A 141 6.57 -4.22 0.57
N LEU A 142 6.94 -5.20 1.39
CA LEU A 142 8.18 -5.16 2.17
C LEU A 142 9.42 -5.42 1.31
N GLU A 143 9.29 -6.20 0.23
CA GLU A 143 10.37 -6.50 -0.71
C GLU A 143 10.75 -5.27 -1.56
N GLN A 144 9.81 -4.34 -1.77
CA GLN A 144 10.01 -3.14 -2.58
C GLN A 144 10.61 -1.95 -1.81
N LEU A 145 10.87 -2.07 -0.50
CA LEU A 145 11.39 -0.95 0.29
C LEU A 145 12.77 -0.47 -0.22
N HIS A 146 12.94 0.84 -0.37
CA HIS A 146 14.12 1.46 -0.95
C HIS A 146 15.17 1.85 0.09
N THR A 147 14.75 2.45 1.22
CA THR A 147 15.70 3.04 2.16
C THR A 147 16.17 2.04 3.23
N PRO A 148 17.44 2.12 3.68
CA PRO A 148 17.93 1.32 4.80
C PRO A 148 17.08 1.38 6.09
N PRO A 149 16.62 2.56 6.58
CA PRO A 149 15.71 2.61 7.73
C PRO A 149 14.38 1.93 7.47
N ALA A 150 13.77 2.10 6.29
CA ALA A 150 12.52 1.43 5.98
C ALA A 150 12.68 -0.09 5.98
N ARG A 151 13.73 -0.62 5.35
CA ARG A 151 14.03 -2.07 5.38
C ARG A 151 14.22 -2.61 6.80
N ARG A 152 14.84 -1.85 7.70
CA ARG A 152 14.96 -2.23 9.12
C ARG A 152 13.60 -2.31 9.81
N LEU A 153 12.77 -1.29 9.61
CA LEU A 153 11.43 -1.22 10.20
C LEU A 153 10.51 -2.30 9.60
N GLY A 154 10.59 -2.51 8.29
CA GLY A 154 9.86 -3.54 7.56
C GLY A 154 10.15 -4.94 8.07
N ARG A 155 11.42 -5.28 8.33
CA ARG A 155 11.78 -6.55 8.99
C ARG A 155 11.16 -6.69 10.38
N SER A 156 11.07 -5.61 11.15
CA SER A 156 10.43 -5.65 12.46
C SER A 156 8.91 -5.88 12.34
N ARG A 157 8.26 -5.22 11.38
CA ARG A 157 6.82 -5.40 11.10
C ARG A 157 6.53 -6.81 10.59
N TRP A 158 7.38 -7.35 9.72
CA TRP A 158 7.25 -8.72 9.20
C TRP A 158 7.28 -9.77 10.31
N ARG A 159 8.24 -9.69 11.23
CA ARG A 159 8.34 -10.63 12.37
C ARG A 159 7.06 -10.68 13.19
N PHE A 160 6.39 -9.54 13.40
CA PHE A 160 5.10 -9.51 14.08
C PHE A 160 4.03 -10.23 13.25
N MET A 161 3.97 -9.94 11.95
CA MET A 161 2.98 -10.56 11.05
C MET A 161 3.17 -12.08 10.94
N GLU A 162 4.42 -12.58 10.91
CA GLU A 162 4.71 -14.01 10.94
C GLU A 162 4.06 -14.69 12.15
N GLY A 163 4.30 -14.16 13.35
CA GLY A 163 3.67 -14.70 14.57
C GLY A 163 2.14 -14.58 14.57
N PHE A 164 1.60 -13.48 14.01
CA PHE A 164 0.15 -13.34 13.83
C PHE A 164 -0.42 -14.44 12.93
N PHE A 165 0.17 -14.68 11.76
CA PHE A 165 -0.35 -15.68 10.83
C PHE A 165 -0.19 -17.10 11.35
N GLU A 166 0.92 -17.41 12.04
CA GLU A 166 1.10 -18.71 12.72
C GLU A 166 0.02 -18.96 13.77
N GLN A 167 -0.28 -17.94 14.58
CA GLN A 167 -1.34 -18.02 15.59
C GLN A 167 -2.72 -18.16 14.93
N PHE A 168 -2.99 -17.36 13.89
CA PHE A 168 -4.24 -17.40 13.15
C PHE A 168 -4.49 -18.80 12.56
N GLU A 169 -3.52 -19.35 11.82
CA GLU A 169 -3.59 -20.70 11.22
C GLU A 169 -3.83 -21.80 12.28
N SER A 170 -3.24 -21.64 13.47
CA SER A 170 -3.48 -22.56 14.59
C SER A 170 -4.91 -22.46 15.13
N GLU A 171 -5.49 -21.27 15.19
CA GLU A 171 -6.85 -21.04 15.70
C GLU A 171 -7.93 -21.53 14.73
N ILE A 172 -7.72 -21.38 13.43
CA ILE A 172 -8.66 -21.86 12.40
C ILE A 172 -8.51 -23.35 12.07
N GLY A 173 -7.58 -24.07 12.73
CA GLY A 173 -7.47 -25.52 12.64
C GLY A 173 -6.78 -26.06 11.39
N VAL A 174 -5.97 -25.24 10.70
CA VAL A 174 -5.26 -25.61 9.45
C VAL A 174 -4.05 -26.49 9.73
N ARG A 175 -3.53 -26.45 10.96
CA ARG A 175 -2.60 -27.46 11.44
C ARG A 175 -3.40 -28.70 11.87
N ALA A 176 -3.70 -29.56 10.89
CA ALA A 176 -4.02 -30.95 11.16
C ALA A 176 -2.75 -31.65 11.70
N ASP A 177 -2.90 -32.21 12.90
CA ASP A 177 -2.05 -33.22 13.53
C ASP A 177 -0.57 -32.88 13.84
N ALA A 178 -0.31 -32.66 15.13
CA ALA A 178 0.95 -33.03 15.78
C ALA A 178 0.70 -34.18 16.74
#